data_AF-A0A821MD31-F1
#
_entry.id   AF-A0A821MD31-F1
#
_cell.length_a   1.000
_cell.length_b   1.000
_cell.length_c   1.000
_cell.angle_alpha   90.00
_cell.angle_beta   90.00
_cell.angle_gamma   90.00
#
_symmetry.space_group_name_H-M   'P 1'
#
loop_
_entity.id
_entity.type
_entity.pdbx_description
1 polymer ?
#
loop_
_entity_poly.entity_id
_entity_poly.type
_entity_poly.pdbx_seq_one_letter_code
_entity_poly.pdbx_strand_id
1 'polypeptide(L)'
;MPHVATKIYLKFSSQYRHAMVTISKYLNQMIEQEQRKTLEEIAQRKRISSIASLIGSLQQDEKHEATKPEEEKKGLSRTEIFHEMLLFLVAGSESTGSVLAWFIYLMSKYPRVQ
;
A
#
# COMPACT_ATOMS: atom_id res chain seq x y z
N MET A 1 -21.24 -18.04 9.42
CA MET A 1 -20.05 -18.46 10.19
C MET A 1 -19.81 -17.46 11.32
N PRO A 2 -19.67 -17.87 12.58
CA PRO A 2 -19.44 -16.94 13.68
C PRO A 2 -18.06 -16.28 13.56
N HIS A 3 -18.03 -14.95 13.62
CA HIS A 3 -16.88 -14.07 13.34
C HIS A 3 -15.61 -14.39 14.15
N VAL A 4 -15.78 -15.03 15.31
CA VAL A 4 -14.72 -15.49 16.21
C VAL A 4 -14.01 -16.73 15.67
N ALA A 5 -14.76 -17.68 15.11
CA ALA A 5 -14.20 -18.89 14.51
C ALA A 5 -13.35 -18.56 13.28
N THR A 6 -13.76 -17.57 12.48
CA THR A 6 -12.99 -17.09 11.32
C THR A 6 -11.67 -16.46 11.73
N LYS A 7 -11.65 -15.65 12.81
CA LYS A 7 -10.39 -15.07 13.35
C LYS A 7 -9.43 -16.14 13.86
N ILE A 8 -9.95 -17.16 14.54
CA ILE A 8 -9.14 -18.29 15.03
C ILE A 8 -8.59 -19.09 13.85
N TYR A 9 -9.43 -19.39 12.86
CA TYR A 9 -9.04 -20.15 11.67
C TYR A 9 -7.96 -19.44 10.84
N LEU A 10 -8.11 -18.13 10.60
CA LEU A 10 -7.11 -17.32 9.90
C LEU A 10 -5.78 -17.26 10.66
N LYS A 11 -5.84 -17.16 12.00
CA LYS A 11 -4.65 -17.14 12.88
C LYS A 11 -3.92 -18.49 12.89
N PHE A 12 -4.64 -19.60 12.73
CA PHE A 12 -4.07 -20.96 12.71
C PHE A 12 -3.61 -21.43 11.32
N SER A 13 -4.04 -20.77 10.24
CA SER A 13 -3.53 -21.11 8.91
C SER A 13 -2.08 -20.66 8.76
N SER A 14 -1.17 -21.63 8.69
CA SER A 14 0.26 -21.37 8.48
C SER A 14 0.49 -20.55 7.21
N GLN A 15 -0.30 -20.80 6.16
CA GLN A 15 -0.24 -20.11 4.89
C GLN A 15 -0.48 -18.61 5.01
N TYR A 16 -1.51 -18.18 5.75
CA TYR A 16 -1.76 -16.75 5.98
C TYR A 16 -0.61 -16.09 6.74
N ARG A 17 -0.08 -16.77 7.76
CA ARG A 17 1.07 -16.27 8.53
C ARG A 17 2.31 -16.11 7.64
N HIS A 18 2.60 -17.09 6.79
CA HIS A 18 3.74 -17.03 5.86
C HIS A 18 3.57 -15.93 4.82
N ALA A 19 2.37 -15.79 4.24
CA ALA A 19 2.06 -14.73 3.29
C ALA A 19 2.22 -13.35 3.93
N MET A 20 1.67 -13.15 5.14
CA MET A 20 1.74 -11.86 5.82
C MET A 20 3.18 -11.50 6.22
N VAL A 21 3.98 -12.45 6.70
CA VAL A 21 5.41 -12.22 6.99
C VAL A 21 6.16 -11.78 5.73
N THR A 22 5.86 -12.43 4.60
CA THR A 22 6.48 -12.13 3.31
C THR A 22 6.11 -10.72 2.83
N ILE A 23 4.81 -10.39 2.85
CA ILE A 23 4.30 -9.06 2.48
C ILE A 23 4.91 -8.00 3.40
N SER A 24 4.91 -8.23 4.72
CA SER A 24 5.51 -7.30 5.68
C SER A 24 6.98 -7.04 5.42
N LYS A 25 7.75 -8.09 5.07
CA LYS A 25 9.17 -7.95 4.73
C LYS A 25 9.35 -7.07 3.50
N TYR A 26 8.61 -7.32 2.42
CA TYR A 26 8.74 -6.55 1.18
C TYR A 26 8.27 -5.09 1.33
N LEU A 27 7.15 -4.85 2.02
CA LEU A 27 6.66 -3.50 2.27
C LEU A 27 7.68 -2.69 3.09
N ASN A 28 8.27 -3.27 4.14
CA ASN A 28 9.31 -2.59 4.91
C ASN A 28 10.55 -2.30 4.07
N GLN A 29 11.00 -3.24 3.22
CA GLN A 29 12.11 -3.02 2.31
C GLN A 29 11.82 -1.88 1.31
N MET A 30 10.59 -1.81 0.79
CA MET A 30 10.18 -0.75 -0.13
C MET A 30 10.14 0.62 0.56
N ILE A 31 9.66 0.70 1.79
CA ILE A 31 9.70 1.92 2.61
C ILE A 31 11.15 2.36 2.83
N GLU A 32 12.03 1.43 3.23
CA GLU A 32 13.44 1.72 3.48
C GLU A 32 14.19 2.13 2.19
N GLN A 33 13.86 1.51 1.05
CA GLN A 33 14.40 1.89 -0.25
C GLN A 33 13.97 3.29 -0.66
N GLU A 34 12.72 3.67 -0.40
CA GLU A 34 12.22 5.00 -0.76
C GLU A 34 12.81 6.08 0.16
N GLN A 35 13.04 5.77 1.45
CA GLN A 35 13.70 6.68 2.40
C GLN A 35 15.19 6.89 2.14
N ARG A 36 15.88 5.92 1.52
CA ARG A 36 17.32 6.01 1.23
C ARG A 36 17.65 6.83 -0.02
N LYS A 37 16.67 7.16 -0.87
CA LYS A 37 16.91 7.97 -2.07
C LYS A 37 16.95 9.45 -1.72
N THR A 38 18.04 10.10 -2.10
CA THR A 38 18.28 11.53 -1.84
C THR A 38 17.19 12.39 -2.49
N LEU A 39 16.74 13.44 -1.78
CA LEU A 39 15.72 14.42 -2.16
C LEU A 39 15.82 14.95 -3.62
N GLU A 40 17.02 14.94 -4.21
CA GLU A 40 17.28 15.36 -5.59
C GLU A 40 16.70 14.40 -6.65
N GLU A 41 16.69 13.08 -6.41
CA GLU A 41 16.08 12.10 -7.31
C GLU A 41 14.54 12.06 -7.20
N ILE A 42 14.01 12.41 -6.01
CA ILE A 42 12.57 12.49 -5.73
C ILE A 42 11.91 13.62 -6.53
N ALA A 43 12.61 14.75 -6.74
CA ALA A 43 12.11 15.86 -7.54
C ALA A 43 11.95 15.51 -9.03
N GLN A 44 12.86 14.70 -9.60
CA GLN A 44 12.74 14.22 -10.99
C GLN A 44 11.72 13.09 -11.14
N ARG A 45 11.51 12.25 -10.10
CA ARG A 45 10.59 11.11 -10.12
C ARG A 45 9.19 11.39 -9.55
N LYS A 46 8.95 12.60 -9.01
CA LYS A 46 7.66 13.09 -8.48
C LYS A 46 6.49 12.92 -9.46
N ARG A 47 6.75 12.71 -10.76
CA ARG A 47 5.73 12.41 -11.78
C ARG A 47 5.30 10.94 -11.89
N ILE A 48 6.00 9.96 -11.30
CA ILE A 48 5.84 8.53 -11.70
C ILE A 48 5.58 7.56 -10.52
N SER A 49 5.87 7.92 -9.27
CA SER A 49 5.63 7.01 -8.12
C SER A 49 4.65 7.61 -7.12
N SER A 50 3.45 7.02 -7.02
CA SER A 50 2.43 7.38 -6.04
C SER A 50 2.94 7.24 -4.61
N ILE A 51 3.86 6.30 -4.36
CA ILE A 51 4.51 6.08 -3.05
C ILE A 51 5.45 7.25 -2.72
N ALA A 52 6.23 7.72 -3.70
CA ALA A 52 7.12 8.87 -3.53
C ALA A 52 6.34 10.18 -3.32
N SER A 53 5.19 10.31 -4.00
CA SER A 53 4.29 11.44 -3.82
C SER A 53 3.61 11.41 -2.45
N LEU A 54 3.21 10.22 -1.97
CA LEU A 54 2.68 10.02 -0.62
C LEU A 54 3.75 10.34 0.43
N ILE A 55 4.94 9.73 0.35
CA ILE A 55 6.06 9.97 1.27
C ILE A 55 6.53 11.42 1.23
N GLY A 56 6.56 12.05 0.05
CA GLY A 56 6.89 13.46 -0.10
C GLY A 56 5.84 14.42 0.49
N SER A 57 4.56 14.11 0.32
CA SER A 57 3.46 14.82 1.01
C SER A 57 3.57 14.66 2.53
N LEU A 58 3.94 13.47 3.00
CA LEU A 58 4.11 13.13 4.42
C LEU A 58 5.32 13.86 5.06
N GLN A 59 6.42 14.05 4.34
CA GLN A 59 7.58 14.83 4.81
C GLN A 59 7.34 16.35 4.78
N GLN A 60 6.49 16.83 3.86
CA GLN A 60 6.08 18.24 3.85
C GLN A 60 5.17 18.58 5.04
N ASP A 61 4.29 17.65 5.45
CA ASP A 61 3.48 17.81 6.66
C ASP A 61 4.36 17.87 7.93
N GLU A 62 5.40 17.06 8.05
CA GLU A 62 6.30 17.06 9.22
C GLU A 62 6.98 18.43 9.46
N LYS A 63 7.36 19.14 8.38
CA LYS A 63 7.93 20.52 8.48
C LYS A 63 6.87 21.57 8.78
N HIS A 64 5.63 21.37 8.32
CA HIS A 64 4.50 22.26 8.55
C HIS A 64 3.87 22.04 9.95
N GLU A 65 4.07 20.87 10.54
CA GLU A 65 3.64 20.47 11.88
C GLU A 65 4.64 20.84 12.98
N ALA A 66 5.93 21.00 12.64
CA ALA A 66 6.95 21.48 13.57
C ALA A 66 6.66 22.89 14.15
N THR A 67 5.76 23.64 13.51
CA THR A 67 5.33 24.98 13.95
C THR A 67 4.02 24.98 14.76
N LYS A 68 3.35 23.83 14.92
CA LYS A 68 2.08 23.71 15.65
C LYS A 68 2.29 23.24 17.11
N PRO A 69 1.44 23.67 18.06
CA PRO A 69 1.50 23.23 19.46
C PRO A 69 1.35 21.71 19.56
N GLU A 70 2.00 21.09 20.56
CA GLU A 70 2.14 19.62 20.68
C GLU A 70 0.84 18.82 20.66
N GLU A 71 -0.29 19.43 21.01
CA GLU A 71 -1.61 18.81 21.01
C GLU A 71 -2.25 18.68 19.61
N GLU A 72 -1.69 19.34 18.58
CA GLU A 72 -2.18 19.31 17.18
C GLU A 72 -1.21 18.64 16.20
N LYS A 73 -0.10 18.06 16.67
CA LYS A 73 0.83 17.31 15.82
C LYS A 73 0.14 16.02 15.36
N LYS A 74 -0.18 15.93 14.07
CA LYS A 74 -0.87 14.78 13.46
C LYS A 74 0.10 14.03 12.54
N GLY A 75 1.30 13.76 13.05
CA GLY A 75 2.28 12.92 12.39
C GLY A 75 1.81 11.47 12.34
N LEU A 76 1.76 10.90 11.14
CA LEU A 76 1.37 9.52 10.90
C LEU A 76 2.49 8.55 11.34
N SER A 77 2.17 7.55 12.17
CA SER A 77 3.15 6.55 12.60
C SER A 77 3.64 5.69 11.43
N ARG A 78 4.88 5.16 11.49
CA ARG A 78 5.41 4.17 10.53
C ARG A 78 4.45 2.99 10.30
N THR A 79 3.70 2.62 11.33
CA THR A 79 2.67 1.57 11.26
C THR A 79 1.51 1.97 10.35
N GLU A 80 1.13 3.23 10.35
CA GLU A 80 0.04 3.76 9.55
C GLU A 80 0.43 3.86 8.07
N ILE A 81 1.67 4.27 7.79
CA ILE A 81 2.25 4.22 6.44
C ILE A 81 2.23 2.78 5.91
N PHE A 82 2.66 1.83 6.73
CA PHE A 82 2.62 0.41 6.37
C PHE A 82 1.19 -0.07 6.05
N HIS A 83 0.21 0.31 6.88
CA HIS A 83 -1.19 -0.07 6.67
C HIS A 83 -1.76 0.53 5.39
N GLU A 84 -1.47 1.78 5.09
CA GLU A 84 -1.92 2.46 3.88
C GLU A 84 -1.34 1.79 2.61
N MET A 85 -0.04 1.47 2.64
CA MET A 85 0.61 0.75 1.54
C MET A 85 0.03 -0.66 1.33
N LEU A 86 -0.26 -1.37 2.44
CA LEU A 86 -0.92 -2.66 2.38
C LEU A 86 -2.32 -2.55 1.77
N LEU A 87 -3.08 -1.52 2.17
CA LEU A 87 -4.43 -1.27 1.68
C LEU A 87 -4.43 -1.02 0.17
N PHE A 88 -3.54 -0.15 -0.32
CA PHE A 88 -3.42 0.11 -1.76
C PHE A 88 -3.04 -1.13 -2.56
N LEU A 89 -2.10 -1.93 -2.05
CA LEU A 89 -1.67 -3.15 -2.73
C LEU A 89 -2.82 -4.15 -2.87
N VAL A 90 -3.54 -4.40 -1.78
CA VAL A 90 -4.65 -5.36 -1.75
C VAL A 90 -5.80 -4.86 -2.60
N ALA A 91 -6.26 -3.62 -2.37
CA ALA A 91 -7.38 -3.04 -3.10
C ALA A 91 -7.12 -3.01 -4.61
N GLY A 92 -5.93 -2.55 -5.01
CA GLY A 92 -5.55 -2.49 -6.42
C GLY A 92 -5.49 -3.88 -7.08
N SER A 93 -4.98 -4.89 -6.36
CA SER A 93 -4.91 -6.26 -6.86
C SER A 93 -6.30 -6.91 -7.03
N GLU A 94 -7.18 -6.73 -6.05
CA GLU A 94 -8.51 -7.35 -6.05
C GLU A 94 -9.42 -6.71 -7.11
N SER A 95 -9.49 -5.38 -7.12
CA SER A 95 -10.38 -4.67 -8.04
C SER A 95 -9.90 -4.77 -9.49
N THR A 96 -8.63 -4.44 -9.74
CA THR A 96 -8.08 -4.40 -11.10
C THR A 96 -7.92 -5.80 -11.66
N GLY A 97 -7.47 -6.76 -10.82
CA GLY A 97 -7.33 -8.16 -11.23
C GLY A 97 -8.69 -8.76 -11.63
N SER A 98 -9.73 -8.52 -10.84
CA SER A 98 -11.08 -9.01 -11.15
C SER A 98 -11.65 -8.37 -12.40
N VAL A 99 -11.51 -7.05 -12.56
CA VAL A 99 -11.96 -6.33 -13.76
C VAL A 99 -11.23 -6.85 -15.00
N LEU A 100 -9.92 -7.02 -14.93
CA LEU A 100 -9.13 -7.51 -16.06
C LEU A 100 -9.48 -8.95 -16.42
N ALA A 101 -9.75 -9.80 -15.44
CA ALA A 101 -10.21 -11.17 -15.68
C ALA A 101 -11.55 -11.18 -16.44
N TRP A 102 -12.51 -10.36 -16.01
CA TRP A 102 -13.79 -10.19 -16.72
C TRP A 102 -13.60 -9.59 -18.12
N PHE A 103 -12.71 -8.62 -18.25
CA PHE A 103 -12.40 -7.99 -19.52
C PHE A 103 -11.84 -9.02 -20.52
N ILE A 104 -10.85 -9.81 -20.12
CA ILE A 104 -10.26 -10.87 -20.95
C ILE A 104 -11.33 -11.91 -21.30
N TYR A 105 -12.16 -12.32 -20.33
CA TYR A 105 -13.26 -13.25 -20.58
C TYR A 105 -14.24 -12.72 -21.66
N LEU A 106 -14.64 -11.45 -21.54
CA LEU A 106 -15.52 -10.81 -22.52
C LEU A 106 -14.86 -10.71 -23.89
N MET A 107 -13.57 -10.37 -23.96
CA MET A 107 -12.82 -10.34 -25.20
C MET A 107 -12.75 -11.72 -25.87
N SER A 108 -12.50 -12.79 -25.11
CA SER A 108 -12.50 -14.16 -25.63
C SER A 108 -13.88 -14.62 -26.13
N LYS A 109 -14.96 -14.14 -25.50
CA LYS A 109 -16.33 -14.49 -25.88
C LYS A 109 -16.85 -13.70 -27.08
N TYR A 110 -16.35 -12.47 -27.27
CA TYR A 110 -16.78 -11.57 -28.34
C TYR A 110 -15.60 -11.12 -29.22
N PRO A 111 -15.00 -12.02 -30.01
CA PRO A 111 -13.81 -11.74 -30.81
C PRO A 111 -14.01 -10.71 -31.93
N ARG A 112 -15.26 -10.30 -32.22
CA ARG A 112 -15.55 -9.20 -33.15
C ARG A 112 -15.31 -7.80 -32.57
N VAL A 113 -15.21 -7.69 -31.24
CA VAL A 113 -15.04 -6.43 -30.50
C VAL A 113 -13.58 -6.26 -30.05
N GLN A 114 -12.73 -7.28 -30.27
CA GLN A 114 -11.30 -7.27 -30.01
C GLN A 114 -10.52 -6.44 -31.02
#